data_AF-A0A397V080-F1
#
_entry.id   AF-A0A397V080-F1
#
_cell.length_a   1.000
_cell.length_b   1.000
_cell.length_c   1.000
_cell.angle_alpha   90.00
_cell.angle_beta   90.00
_cell.angle_gamma   90.00
#
_symmetry.space_group_name_H-M   'P 1'
#
loop_
_entity.id
_entity.type
_entity.pdbx_description
1 polymer ?
#
loop_
_entity_poly.entity_id
_entity_poly.type
_entity_poly.pdbx_seq_one_letter_code
_entity_poly.pdbx_strand_id
1 'polypeptide(L)'
;MSSSDQTEISIDVPRKEKYNFLHEGKKIDKYVLSPNMKCIATLSKEDKSIAVWSITDEIIVNYDNSINVNDLEHALSTDKFCKLPGFKYENIFEKVVDGVLLGISDCKQVIIKLENSFAKYRIFILQLILFILTAIIDIRTKLRQKLIAQGLEDLEGRTKYVAFLENEDLVVITWCPVYRAYIFSKSNINGK
;
A
#
# COMPACT_ATOMS: atom_id res chain seq x y z
N MET A 1 41.36 -31.65 17.11
CA MET A 1 40.31 -30.63 17.25
C MET A 1 40.48 -29.66 16.11
N SER A 2 39.62 -29.72 15.09
CA SER A 2 39.67 -28.86 13.91
C SER A 2 38.96 -27.54 14.23
N SER A 3 39.71 -26.44 14.27
CA SER A 3 39.20 -25.07 14.28
C SER A 3 38.73 -24.75 12.87
N SER A 4 37.42 -24.58 12.68
CA SER A 4 36.88 -24.11 11.40
C SER A 4 37.20 -22.62 11.26
N ASP A 5 38.05 -22.27 10.30
CA ASP A 5 38.24 -20.89 9.87
C ASP A 5 36.90 -20.37 9.32
N GLN A 6 36.26 -19.51 10.09
CA GLN A 6 35.02 -18.86 9.71
C GLN A 6 35.39 -17.72 8.75
N THR A 7 35.18 -17.94 7.46
CA THR A 7 35.48 -16.95 6.42
C THR A 7 34.54 -15.76 6.58
N GLU A 8 35.06 -14.67 7.14
CA GLU A 8 34.34 -13.41 7.28
C GLU A 8 34.29 -12.71 5.91
N ILE A 9 33.12 -12.68 5.29
CA ILE A 9 32.90 -12.01 4.00
C ILE A 9 32.61 -10.55 4.28
N SER A 10 33.62 -9.69 4.14
CA SER A 10 33.44 -8.24 4.16
C SER A 10 32.84 -7.76 2.83
N ILE A 11 31.60 -7.29 2.86
CA ILE A 11 30.95 -6.67 1.70
C ILE A 11 31.39 -5.21 1.65
N ASP A 12 32.28 -4.89 0.72
CA ASP A 12 32.73 -3.53 0.46
C ASP A 12 31.64 -2.80 -0.32
N VAL A 13 30.91 -1.90 0.35
CA VAL A 13 29.83 -1.12 -0.29
C VAL A 13 30.45 0.07 -1.01
N PRO A 14 30.40 0.15 -2.35
CA PRO A 14 31.03 1.23 -3.10
C PRO A 14 30.38 2.58 -2.74
N ARG A 15 31.16 3.45 -2.10
CA ARG A 15 30.78 4.84 -1.82
C ARG A 15 30.92 5.69 -3.08
N LYS A 16 29.79 5.98 -3.73
CA LYS A 16 29.37 7.32 -4.22
C LYS A 16 28.36 7.18 -5.37
N GLU A 17 27.09 7.08 -5.00
CA GLU A 17 26.01 7.71 -5.75
C GLU A 17 25.14 8.46 -4.74
N LYS A 18 24.41 9.49 -5.17
CA LYS A 18 23.45 10.18 -4.31
C LYS A 18 22.47 9.15 -3.78
N TYR A 19 22.73 8.61 -2.59
CA TYR A 19 21.72 7.83 -1.89
C TYR A 19 20.56 8.78 -1.67
N ASN A 20 19.48 8.57 -2.42
CA ASN A 20 18.17 9.03 -2.01
C ASN A 20 17.95 8.34 -0.67
N PHE A 21 18.23 9.06 0.41
CA PHE A 21 18.07 8.52 1.74
C PHE A 21 16.60 8.10 1.87
N LEU A 22 16.38 6.80 2.12
CA LEU A 22 15.06 6.24 2.40
C LEU A 22 14.36 7.16 3.41
N HIS A 23 13.18 7.66 3.04
CA HIS A 23 12.40 8.53 3.91
C HIS A 23 13.22 9.73 4.45
N GLU A 24 14.07 10.36 3.64
CA GLU A 24 14.99 11.44 4.07
C GLU A 24 15.92 11.05 5.24
N GLY A 25 16.24 9.76 5.35
CA GLY A 25 17.05 9.19 6.42
C GLY A 25 16.24 8.86 7.68
N LYS A 26 14.91 8.95 7.62
CA LYS A 26 14.01 8.60 8.72
C LYS A 26 13.81 7.08 8.85
N LYS A 27 13.33 6.68 10.02
CA LYS A 27 13.09 5.28 10.36
C LYS A 27 11.97 4.67 9.50
N ILE A 28 12.21 3.49 8.95
CA ILE A 28 11.17 2.67 8.32
C ILE A 28 10.33 1.98 9.41
N ASP A 29 9.02 2.20 9.39
CA ASP A 29 8.06 1.63 10.34
C ASP A 29 7.42 0.35 9.82
N LYS A 30 7.14 0.26 8.51
CA LYS A 30 6.53 -0.89 7.85
C LYS A 30 7.06 -1.04 6.43
N TYR A 31 7.01 -2.27 5.92
CA TYR A 31 7.29 -2.56 4.52
C TYR A 31 6.40 -3.70 4.01
N VAL A 32 6.20 -3.77 2.69
CA VAL A 32 5.55 -4.88 2.00
C VAL A 32 6.28 -5.16 0.68
N LEU A 33 6.47 -6.44 0.37
CA LEU A 33 7.05 -6.88 -0.91
C LEU A 33 5.93 -7.10 -1.93
N SER A 34 6.21 -6.81 -3.20
CA SER A 34 5.34 -7.24 -4.28
C SER A 34 5.34 -8.78 -4.36
N PRO A 35 4.24 -9.41 -4.81
CA PRO A 35 4.17 -10.87 -4.92
C PRO A 35 5.27 -11.46 -5.81
N ASN A 36 5.66 -10.75 -6.86
CA ASN A 36 6.72 -11.15 -7.78
C ASN A 36 8.14 -10.78 -7.29
N MET A 37 8.28 -10.24 -6.07
CA MET A 37 9.55 -9.81 -5.46
C MET A 37 10.36 -8.78 -6.28
N LYS A 38 9.73 -8.09 -7.23
CA LYS A 38 10.37 -7.03 -8.03
C LYS A 38 10.34 -5.67 -7.37
N CYS A 39 9.51 -5.47 -6.34
CA CYS A 39 9.33 -4.19 -5.71
C CYS A 39 9.14 -4.32 -4.20
N ILE A 40 9.53 -3.28 -3.47
CA ILE A 40 9.21 -3.08 -2.05
C ILE A 40 8.58 -1.71 -1.85
N ALA A 41 7.49 -1.65 -1.09
CA ALA A 41 6.95 -0.40 -0.57
C ALA A 41 7.31 -0.27 0.91
N THR A 42 7.80 0.90 1.31
CA THR A 42 8.18 1.23 2.69
C THR A 42 7.35 2.40 3.19
N LEU A 43 7.02 2.40 4.49
CA LEU A 43 6.29 3.49 5.16
C LEU A 43 7.11 3.98 6.35
N SER A 44 7.20 5.30 6.49
CA SER A 44 7.76 5.97 7.67
C SER A 44 6.74 6.93 8.26
N LYS A 45 6.61 6.91 9.58
CA LYS A 45 5.71 7.79 10.32
C LYS A 45 6.34 9.14 10.63
N GLU A 46 7.66 9.17 10.73
CA GLU A 46 8.39 10.37 11.12
C GLU A 46 8.33 11.43 10.01
N ASP A 47 8.53 11.01 8.75
CA ASP A 47 8.39 11.87 7.56
C ASP A 47 7.01 11.78 6.89
N LYS A 48 6.15 10.86 7.35
CA LYS A 48 4.79 10.63 6.83
C LYS A 48 4.76 10.36 5.33
N SER A 49 5.62 9.47 4.86
CA SER A 49 5.69 9.11 3.45
C SER A 49 5.64 7.60 3.21
N ILE A 50 5.21 7.23 2.01
CA ILE A 50 5.35 5.88 1.45
C ILE A 50 6.30 5.98 0.27
N ALA A 51 7.39 5.22 0.29
CA ALA A 51 8.36 5.15 -0.80
C ALA A 51 8.29 3.77 -1.46
N VAL A 52 8.44 3.75 -2.78
CA VAL A 52 8.43 2.53 -3.58
C VAL A 52 9.74 2.37 -4.31
N TRP A 53 10.23 1.13 -4.30
CA TRP A 53 11.52 0.79 -4.81
C TRP A 53 11.48 -0.47 -5.66
N SER A 54 12.20 -0.46 -6.76
CA SER A 54 12.46 -1.65 -7.57
C SER A 54 13.64 -2.45 -7.00
N ILE A 55 13.50 -3.77 -7.02
CA ILE A 55 14.51 -4.76 -6.66
C ILE A 55 15.12 -5.28 -7.96
N THR A 56 16.44 -5.17 -8.11
CA THR A 56 17.19 -5.71 -9.26
C THR A 56 17.78 -7.10 -8.97
N ASP A 57 18.57 -7.65 -9.91
CA ASP A 57 19.15 -9.02 -9.80
C ASP A 57 20.15 -9.19 -8.64
N GLU A 58 20.82 -8.11 -8.24
CA GLU A 58 21.44 -7.96 -6.93
C GLU A 58 20.47 -7.17 -6.04
N ILE A 59 20.44 -7.36 -4.71
CA ILE A 59 19.59 -6.59 -3.78
C ILE A 59 20.07 -5.13 -3.73
N ILE A 60 19.84 -4.42 -4.83
CA ILE A 60 20.01 -3.00 -5.04
C ILE A 60 18.60 -2.49 -5.21
N VAL A 61 18.25 -1.57 -4.31
CA VAL A 61 16.91 -1.04 -4.15
C VAL A 61 16.93 0.37 -4.71
N ASN A 62 16.29 0.58 -5.87
CA ASN A 62 16.29 1.88 -6.56
C ASN A 62 15.04 2.68 -6.21
N TYR A 63 15.21 3.96 -5.90
CA TYR A 63 14.08 4.86 -5.64
C TYR A 63 13.31 5.10 -6.94
N ASP A 64 12.04 4.71 -6.99
CA ASP A 64 11.18 4.99 -8.13
C ASP A 64 10.30 6.21 -7.87
N ASN A 65 9.44 6.14 -6.84
CA ASN A 65 8.47 7.18 -6.54
C ASN A 65 8.05 7.19 -5.06
N SER A 66 7.43 8.27 -4.62
CA SER A 66 6.85 8.40 -3.28
C SER A 66 5.47 9.05 -3.31
N ILE A 67 4.64 8.71 -2.32
CA ILE A 67 3.40 9.42 -1.98
C ILE A 67 3.57 10.05 -0.61
N ASN A 68 3.46 11.38 -0.52
CA ASN A 68 3.42 12.11 0.75
C ASN A 68 1.97 12.42 1.19
N VAL A 69 1.80 13.04 2.36
CA VAL A 69 0.48 13.40 2.91
C VAL A 69 -0.34 14.29 1.96
N ASN A 70 0.28 15.27 1.30
CA ASN A 70 -0.43 16.20 0.41
C ASN A 70 -0.90 15.49 -0.87
N ASP A 71 -0.05 14.64 -1.44
CA ASP A 71 -0.40 13.80 -2.58
C ASP A 71 -1.57 12.87 -2.24
N LEU A 72 -1.54 12.29 -1.04
CA LEU A 72 -2.57 11.40 -0.53
C LEU A 72 -3.90 12.14 -0.29
N GLU A 73 -3.84 13.31 0.34
CA GLU A 73 -4.98 14.20 0.53
C GLU A 73 -5.60 14.57 -0.82
N HIS A 74 -4.79 14.98 -1.79
CA HIS A 74 -5.26 15.28 -3.14
C HIS A 74 -5.91 14.06 -3.82
N ALA A 75 -5.25 12.90 -3.77
CA ALA A 75 -5.75 11.66 -4.37
C ALA A 75 -7.10 11.23 -3.80
N LEU A 76 -7.33 11.46 -2.50
CA LEU A 76 -8.53 11.02 -1.79
C LEU A 76 -9.65 12.08 -1.78
N SER A 77 -9.31 13.37 -1.70
CA SER A 77 -10.28 14.48 -1.61
C SER A 77 -11.11 14.72 -2.88
N THR A 78 -10.63 14.25 -4.02
CA THR A 78 -11.39 14.24 -5.30
C THR A 78 -12.59 13.29 -5.25
N ASP A 79 -12.63 12.37 -4.28
CA ASP A 79 -13.73 11.46 -4.10
C ASP A 79 -14.75 11.96 -3.07
N LYS A 80 -16.04 11.79 -3.36
CA LYS A 80 -17.12 12.09 -2.41
C LYS A 80 -16.96 11.28 -1.11
N PHE A 81 -16.25 10.16 -1.16
CA PHE A 81 -16.00 9.26 -0.03
C PHE A 81 -15.08 9.80 1.05
N CYS A 82 -14.08 10.63 0.71
CA CYS A 82 -13.06 11.05 1.67
C CYS A 82 -13.25 12.48 2.17
N LYS A 83 -14.33 13.17 1.76
CA LYS A 83 -14.76 14.42 2.39
C LYS A 83 -15.44 14.15 3.73
N LEU A 84 -14.74 13.44 4.63
CA LEU A 84 -15.15 13.32 6.01
C LEU A 84 -14.69 14.60 6.74
N PRO A 85 -15.62 15.47 7.17
CA PRO A 85 -15.24 16.66 7.92
C PRO A 85 -14.47 16.26 9.18
N GLY A 86 -13.28 16.84 9.35
CA GLY A 86 -12.39 16.55 10.47
C GLY A 86 -11.48 15.33 10.32
N PHE A 87 -11.49 14.64 9.17
CA PHE A 87 -10.48 13.62 8.88
C PHE A 87 -9.12 14.28 8.64
N LYS A 88 -8.11 13.89 9.42
CA LYS A 88 -6.72 14.34 9.23
C LYS A 88 -5.95 13.22 8.55
N TYR A 89 -5.42 13.47 7.35
CA TYR A 89 -4.72 12.47 6.55
C TYR A 89 -3.42 11.99 7.23
N GLU A 90 -2.82 12.82 8.08
CA GLU A 90 -1.66 12.46 8.90
C GLU A 90 -1.97 11.28 9.83
N ASN A 91 -3.22 11.16 10.30
CA ASN A 91 -3.63 10.08 11.19
C ASN A 91 -3.53 8.70 10.53
N ILE A 92 -3.53 8.65 9.19
CA ILE A 92 -3.30 7.41 8.44
C ILE A 92 -1.95 6.82 8.82
N PHE A 93 -0.94 7.65 9.05
CA PHE A 93 0.42 7.21 9.39
C PHE A 93 0.56 6.90 10.89
N GLU A 94 -0.21 7.56 11.76
CA GLU A 94 -0.06 7.46 13.21
C GLU A 94 -0.62 6.14 13.80
N LYS A 95 -1.65 5.55 13.17
CA LYS A 95 -2.33 4.35 13.71
C LYS A 95 -1.65 3.05 13.28
N VAL A 96 -0.93 2.44 14.21
CA VAL A 96 -0.07 1.27 13.94
C VAL A 96 -0.83 -0.06 13.97
N VAL A 97 -2.03 -0.10 14.54
CA VAL A 97 -2.58 -1.37 15.04
C VAL A 97 -2.93 -2.36 13.92
N ASP A 98 -3.28 -1.88 12.72
CA ASP A 98 -3.39 -2.71 11.52
C ASP A 98 -2.60 -2.09 10.36
N GLY A 99 -1.94 -2.91 9.52
CA GLY A 99 -1.18 -2.47 8.35
C GLY A 99 -1.89 -1.40 7.50
N VAL A 100 -1.36 -0.17 7.50
CA VAL A 100 -1.81 0.92 6.61
C VAL A 100 -1.48 0.57 5.17
N LEU A 101 -0.29 0.02 4.94
CA LEU A 101 0.15 -0.45 3.65
C LEU A 101 -0.19 -1.94 3.54
N LEU A 102 -1.13 -2.27 2.67
CA LEU A 102 -1.65 -3.63 2.50
C LEU A 102 -1.00 -4.39 1.35
N GLY A 103 -0.49 -3.68 0.35
CA GLY A 103 0.15 -4.31 -0.80
C GLY A 103 0.68 -3.30 -1.81
N ILE A 104 1.55 -3.78 -2.68
CA ILE A 104 2.14 -3.04 -3.79
C ILE A 104 2.14 -3.96 -5.02
N SER A 105 1.82 -3.40 -6.20
CA SER A 105 1.99 -4.12 -7.47
C SER A 105 3.41 -3.94 -8.00
N ASP A 106 3.61 -4.08 -9.31
CA ASP A 106 4.86 -3.86 -10.03
C ASP A 106 5.26 -2.36 -10.05
N CYS A 107 5.49 -1.80 -8.86
CA CYS A 107 5.87 -0.40 -8.62
C CYS A 107 4.90 0.65 -9.21
N LYS A 108 3.67 0.26 -9.51
CA LYS A 108 2.65 1.13 -10.13
C LYS A 108 1.57 1.54 -9.15
N GLN A 109 1.10 0.61 -8.34
CA GLN A 109 -0.01 0.83 -7.42
C GLN A 109 0.36 0.41 -6.01
N VAL A 110 -0.17 1.14 -5.03
CA VAL A 110 -0.22 0.73 -3.62
C VAL A 110 -1.66 0.58 -3.17
N ILE A 111 -1.88 -0.40 -2.31
CA ILE A 111 -3.13 -0.57 -1.58
C ILE A 111 -2.91 -0.03 -0.17
N ILE A 112 -3.71 0.96 0.20
CA ILE A 112 -3.72 1.52 1.54
C ILE A 112 -5.04 1.23 2.27
N LYS A 113 -4.93 0.90 3.55
CA LYS A 113 -6.03 0.80 4.51
C LYS A 113 -6.30 2.19 5.09
N LEU A 114 -7.51 2.68 4.90
CA LEU A 114 -8.06 3.87 5.51
C LEU A 114 -8.87 3.43 6.73
N GLU A 115 -8.29 3.58 7.93
CA GLU A 115 -9.02 3.27 9.15
C GLU A 115 -9.93 4.45 9.51
N ASN A 116 -11.23 4.21 9.53
CA ASN A 116 -12.19 5.23 9.94
C ASN A 116 -12.15 5.38 11.46
N SER A 117 -11.52 6.43 11.98
CA SER A 117 -11.44 6.72 13.42
C SER A 117 -12.77 7.05 14.09
N PHE A 118 -13.87 7.15 13.33
CA PHE A 118 -15.20 7.45 13.85
C PHE A 118 -15.80 6.35 14.75
N ALA A 119 -15.15 5.19 14.89
CA ALA A 119 -15.51 4.19 15.91
C ALA A 119 -15.52 4.75 17.36
N LYS A 120 -14.96 5.95 17.59
CA LYS A 120 -15.00 6.62 18.90
C LYS A 120 -16.33 7.32 19.22
N TYR A 121 -17.19 7.58 18.22
CA TYR A 121 -18.46 8.30 18.39
C TYR A 121 -19.63 7.56 17.73
N ARG A 122 -20.08 6.44 18.33
CA ARG A 122 -21.51 6.17 18.62
C ARG A 122 -21.69 4.78 19.24
N ILE A 123 -22.12 4.83 20.50
CA ILE A 123 -22.66 3.75 21.32
C ILE A 123 -23.85 3.09 20.59
N PHE A 124 -23.83 1.75 20.51
CA PHE A 124 -24.93 0.80 20.31
C PHE A 124 -25.95 1.17 19.22
N ILE A 125 -26.04 0.45 18.10
CA ILE A 125 -26.81 -0.80 17.96
C ILE A 125 -26.45 -1.39 16.58
N LEU A 126 -26.28 -2.71 16.52
CA LEU A 126 -25.95 -3.58 15.36
C LEU A 126 -24.47 -3.63 14.94
N GLN A 127 -23.75 -4.49 15.65
CA GLN A 127 -22.85 -5.49 15.06
C GLN A 127 -21.84 -4.98 14.03
N LEU A 128 -20.72 -4.45 14.54
CA LEU A 128 -19.37 -4.92 14.21
C LEU A 128 -19.06 -5.24 12.74
N ILE A 129 -19.52 -4.43 11.79
CA ILE A 129 -18.91 -4.43 10.46
C ILE A 129 -17.81 -3.38 10.50
N LEU A 130 -16.63 -3.82 10.93
CA LEU A 130 -15.39 -3.06 10.74
C LEU A 130 -15.16 -2.95 9.22
N PHE A 131 -15.76 -1.94 8.62
CA PHE A 131 -15.57 -1.63 7.21
C PHE A 131 -14.13 -1.18 7.01
N ILE A 132 -13.33 -2.00 6.34
CA ILE A 132 -11.99 -1.62 5.91
C ILE A 132 -12.19 -0.79 4.64
N LEU A 133 -12.08 0.53 4.78
CA LEU A 133 -11.98 1.39 3.60
C LEU A 133 -10.59 1.17 3.02
N THR A 134 -10.53 0.74 1.77
CA THR A 134 -9.27 0.55 1.05
C THR A 134 -9.21 1.51 -0.12
N ALA A 135 -8.07 2.16 -0.32
CA ALA A 135 -7.79 2.93 -1.52
C ALA A 135 -6.64 2.29 -2.29
N ILE A 136 -6.79 2.28 -3.60
CA ILE A 136 -5.74 1.88 -4.53
C ILE A 136 -5.26 3.17 -5.17
N ILE A 137 -3.97 3.45 -5.01
CA ILE A 137 -3.37 4.69 -5.50
C ILE A 137 -2.33 4.33 -6.54
N ASP A 138 -2.47 4.94 -7.71
CA ASP A 138 -1.44 4.93 -8.72
C ASP A 138 -0.32 5.89 -8.30
N ILE A 139 0.87 5.35 -8.08
CA ILE A 139 1.99 6.06 -7.47
C ILE A 139 2.59 7.07 -8.46
N ARG A 140 2.49 6.78 -9.76
CA ARG A 140 3.07 7.61 -10.82
C ARG A 140 2.23 8.85 -11.06
N THR A 141 0.91 8.65 -11.12
CA THR A 141 -0.05 9.75 -11.34
C THR A 141 -0.48 10.41 -10.03
N LYS A 142 -0.25 9.77 -8.89
CA LYS A 142 -0.70 10.21 -7.56
C LYS A 142 -2.22 10.37 -7.50
N LEU A 143 -2.94 9.48 -8.20
CA LEU A 143 -4.39 9.49 -8.28
C LEU A 143 -4.97 8.18 -7.75
N ARG A 144 -6.14 8.27 -7.12
CA ARG A 144 -6.92 7.11 -6.71
C ARG A 144 -7.44 6.38 -7.96
N GLN A 145 -7.27 5.06 -7.99
CA GLN A 145 -7.88 4.20 -8.99
C GLN A 145 -9.25 3.71 -8.51
N LYS A 146 -10.26 3.84 -9.38
CA LYS A 146 -11.63 3.38 -9.11
C LYS A 146 -11.85 2.03 -9.77
N LEU A 147 -12.29 1.05 -8.98
CA LEU A 147 -12.71 -0.25 -9.48
C LEU A 147 -14.20 -0.19 -9.79
N ILE A 148 -14.57 -0.54 -11.02
CA ILE A 148 -15.97 -0.56 -11.46
C ILE A 148 -16.29 -2.01 -11.82
N ALA A 149 -17.21 -2.62 -11.07
CA ALA A 149 -17.71 -3.97 -11.32
C ALA A 149 -19.11 -4.12 -10.74
N GLN A 150 -19.96 -4.91 -11.40
CA GLN A 150 -21.32 -5.15 -10.94
C GLN A 150 -21.33 -5.75 -9.53
N GLY A 151 -22.02 -5.07 -8.61
CA GLY A 151 -22.10 -5.45 -7.20
C GLY A 151 -20.83 -5.17 -6.41
N LEU A 152 -19.87 -4.41 -6.95
CA LEU A 152 -18.83 -3.72 -6.18
C LEU A 152 -19.23 -2.25 -5.89
N GLU A 153 -20.08 -1.68 -6.74
CA GLU A 153 -20.62 -0.30 -6.64
C GLU A 153 -21.36 -0.05 -5.31
N ASP A 154 -22.12 -1.03 -4.81
CA ASP A 154 -22.84 -0.94 -3.52
C ASP A 154 -22.01 -1.42 -2.31
N LEU A 155 -20.78 -1.90 -2.55
CA LEU A 155 -19.89 -2.46 -1.53
C LEU A 155 -18.85 -1.46 -1.04
N GLU A 156 -19.07 -0.16 -1.28
CA GLU A 156 -18.24 0.92 -0.74
C GLU A 156 -18.11 0.78 0.80
N GLY A 157 -16.95 0.26 1.24
CA GLY A 157 -16.64 -0.04 2.64
C GLY A 157 -16.60 -1.54 3.01
N ARG A 158 -17.08 -2.46 2.18
CA ARG A 158 -17.26 -3.89 2.54
C ARG A 158 -16.15 -4.83 2.06
N THR A 159 -15.00 -4.28 1.67
CA THR A 159 -13.83 -5.08 1.32
C THR A 159 -13.24 -5.72 2.57
N LYS A 160 -13.11 -7.04 2.58
CA LYS A 160 -12.47 -7.77 3.69
C LYS A 160 -10.99 -7.99 3.45
N TYR A 161 -10.66 -8.38 2.22
CA TYR A 161 -9.28 -8.58 1.78
C TYR A 161 -9.09 -7.99 0.40
N VAL A 162 -7.91 -7.42 0.20
CA VAL A 162 -7.46 -6.91 -1.08
C VAL A 162 -5.96 -7.16 -1.19
N ALA A 163 -5.53 -7.72 -2.30
CA ALA A 163 -4.13 -8.06 -2.54
C ALA A 163 -3.84 -8.09 -4.04
N PHE A 164 -2.57 -7.91 -4.39
CA PHE A 164 -2.07 -8.24 -5.72
C PHE A 164 -1.63 -9.70 -5.76
N LEU A 165 -1.80 -10.33 -6.93
CA LEU A 165 -1.28 -11.66 -7.25
C LEU A 165 0.07 -11.55 -7.98
N GLU A 166 0.76 -12.69 -8.13
CA GLU A 166 2.05 -12.77 -8.85
C GLU A 166 1.97 -12.31 -10.30
N ASN A 167 0.81 -12.50 -10.95
CA ASN A 167 0.55 -12.06 -12.32
C ASN A 167 0.11 -10.59 -12.42
N GLU A 168 0.27 -9.80 -11.35
CA GLU A 168 -0.18 -8.40 -11.21
C GLU A 168 -1.70 -8.20 -11.16
N ASP A 169 -2.49 -9.27 -11.19
CA ASP A 169 -3.94 -9.15 -11.03
C ASP A 169 -4.28 -8.69 -9.62
N LEU A 170 -5.31 -7.86 -9.52
CA LEU A 170 -5.84 -7.40 -8.24
C LEU A 170 -7.00 -8.29 -7.82
N VAL A 171 -6.93 -8.83 -6.61
CA VAL A 171 -8.03 -9.59 -5.99
C VAL A 171 -8.70 -8.75 -4.92
N VAL A 172 -10.02 -8.71 -4.95
CA VAL A 172 -10.87 -8.09 -3.94
C VAL A 172 -11.87 -9.13 -3.42
N ILE A 173 -11.83 -9.42 -2.12
CA ILE A 173 -12.76 -10.34 -1.46
C ILE A 173 -13.75 -9.57 -0.60
N THR A 174 -15.03 -9.81 -0.83
CA THR A 174 -16.15 -9.19 -0.11
C THR A 174 -16.89 -10.24 0.71
N TRP A 175 -17.42 -9.87 1.89
CA TRP A 175 -17.96 -10.82 2.87
C TRP A 175 -19.49 -10.77 3.04
N CYS A 176 -20.13 -9.62 2.81
CA CYS A 176 -21.56 -9.40 3.07
C CYS A 176 -22.16 -8.40 2.08
N PRO A 177 -23.36 -8.63 1.52
CA PRO A 177 -24.28 -9.74 1.82
C PRO A 177 -23.95 -11.04 1.09
N VAL A 178 -23.11 -10.97 0.04
CA VAL A 178 -22.68 -12.12 -0.75
C VAL A 178 -21.16 -12.17 -0.74
N TYR A 179 -20.64 -13.37 -0.48
CA TYR A 179 -19.23 -13.66 -0.59
C TYR A 179 -18.86 -13.63 -2.06
N ARG A 180 -18.03 -12.68 -2.48
CA ARG A 180 -17.55 -12.58 -3.86
C ARG A 180 -16.06 -12.34 -3.85
N ALA A 181 -15.39 -12.96 -4.81
CA ALA A 181 -14.02 -12.64 -5.17
C ALA A 181 -14.07 -11.99 -6.55
N TYR A 182 -13.53 -10.79 -6.65
CA TYR A 182 -13.34 -10.08 -7.91
C TYR A 182 -11.86 -10.18 -8.26
N ILE A 183 -11.57 -10.54 -9.51
CA ILE A 183 -10.21 -10.55 -10.06
C ILE A 183 -10.19 -9.52 -11.19
N PHE A 184 -9.38 -8.48 -11.01
CA PHE A 184 -9.15 -7.46 -12.01
C PHE A 184 -7.82 -7.74 -12.68
N SER A 185 -7.90 -8.33 -13.87
CA SER A 185 -6.72 -8.56 -14.70
C SER A 185 -6.40 -7.33 -15.54
N LYS A 186 -5.12 -7.17 -15.85
CA LYS A 186 -4.66 -6.13 -16.78
C LYS A 186 -5.35 -6.35 -18.13
N SER A 187 -5.95 -5.31 -18.70
CA SER A 187 -6.49 -5.41 -20.05
C SER A 187 -5.33 -5.65 -21.02
N ASN A 188 -5.37 -6.75 -21.77
CA ASN A 188 -4.49 -6.93 -22.91
C ASN A 188 -4.93 -5.94 -23.99
N ILE A 189 -4.32 -4.75 -23.99
CA ILE A 189 -4.54 -3.71 -25.02
C ILE A 189 -4.21 -4.24 -26.42
N ASN A 190 -3.51 -5.38 -26.52
CA ASN A 190 -3.16 -6.03 -27.78
C ASN A 190 -4.19 -7.04 -28.30
N GLY A 191 -5.41 -7.09 -27.74
CA GLY A 191 -6.52 -7.86 -28.33
C GLY A 191 -7.08 -7.16 -29.56
N LYS A 192 -6.41 -7.31 -30.71
CA LYS A 192 -7.02 -7.22 -32.03
C LYS A 192 -7.72 -8.53 -32.36
#